data_AF-A0A1F1FJ52-F1
#
_entry.id   AF-A0A1F1FJ52-F1
#
_cell.length_a   1.000
_cell.length_b   1.000
_cell.length_c   1.000
_cell.angle_alpha   90.00
_cell.angle_beta   90.00
_cell.angle_gamma   90.00
#
_symmetry.space_group_name_H-M   'P 1'
#
loop_
_entity.id
_entity.type
_entity.pdbx_description
1 polymer ?
#
loop_
_entity_poly.entity_id
_entity_poly.type
_entity_poly.pdbx_seq_one_letter_code
_entity_poly.pdbx_strand_id
1 'polypeptide(L)'
;MSISTARRTQRIDLRATPRQETLIQQAASQTDRSVSEFILSAATREAERILADRRWFSVTSEQLEAIEAVLDAPLEETSRLAHLWDRPSPFGTRINLDDES
;
A
#
# COMPACT_ATOMS: atom_id res chain seq x y z
N MET A 1 -12.00 -11.84 -0.30
CA MET A 1 -10.66 -11.44 0.20
C MET A 1 -10.66 -11.73 1.70
N SER A 2 -10.09 -12.87 2.12
CA SER A 2 -10.00 -13.17 3.55
C SER A 2 -8.92 -12.27 4.15
N ILE A 3 -9.32 -11.31 4.96
CA ILE A 3 -8.39 -10.58 5.82
C ILE A 3 -7.90 -11.61 6.83
N SER A 4 -6.70 -12.14 6.63
CA SER A 4 -6.04 -12.95 7.63
C SER A 4 -5.87 -12.08 8.87
N THR A 5 -6.69 -12.31 9.89
CA THR A 5 -6.52 -11.67 11.20
C THR A 5 -5.33 -12.31 11.88
N ALA A 6 -4.13 -11.92 11.44
CA ALA A 6 -2.91 -12.28 12.12
C ALA A 6 -3.01 -11.83 13.58
N ARG A 7 -2.66 -12.71 14.52
CA ARG A 7 -2.71 -12.41 15.95
C ARG A 7 -1.74 -11.27 16.26
N ARG A 8 -2.18 -10.28 17.04
CA ARG A 8 -1.34 -9.17 17.52
C ARG A 8 -0.32 -9.70 18.54
N THR A 9 0.91 -9.96 18.11
CA THR A 9 1.98 -10.55 18.95
C THR A 9 3.02 -9.53 19.43
N GLN A 10 3.03 -8.32 18.85
CA GLN A 10 4.01 -7.28 19.15
C GLN A 10 3.41 -6.17 20.00
N ARG A 11 4.22 -5.56 20.88
CA ARG A 11 3.82 -4.45 21.75
C ARG A 11 4.44 -3.15 21.25
N ILE A 12 3.63 -2.09 21.16
CA ILE A 12 4.05 -0.73 20.82
C ILE A 12 3.63 0.17 21.97
N ASP A 13 4.61 0.75 22.68
CA ASP A 13 4.37 1.66 23.79
C ASP A 13 4.44 3.11 23.31
N LEU A 14 3.44 3.92 23.69
CA LEU A 14 3.34 5.33 23.29
C LEU A 14 3.14 6.21 24.53
N ARG A 15 3.74 7.40 24.51
CA ARG A 15 3.45 8.47 25.46
C ARG A 15 2.73 9.59 24.73
N ALA A 16 1.71 10.15 25.36
CA ALA A 16 0.91 11.23 24.81
C ALA A 16 0.75 12.35 25.83
N THR A 17 0.61 13.57 25.35
CA THR A 17 0.15 14.71 26.16
C THR A 17 -1.35 14.60 26.43
N PRO A 18 -1.90 15.26 27.47
CA PRO A 18 -3.34 15.24 27.76
C PRO A 18 -4.20 15.71 26.57
N ARG A 19 -3.69 16.69 25.81
CA ARG A 19 -4.34 17.17 24.59
C ARG A 19 -4.42 16.08 23.51
N GLN A 20 -3.33 15.36 23.27
CA GLN A 20 -3.29 14.28 22.29
C GLN A 20 -4.20 13.12 22.71
N GLU A 21 -4.15 12.74 23.99
CA GLU A 21 -5.02 11.68 24.53
C GLU A 21 -6.50 12.02 24.33
N THR A 22 -6.92 13.23 24.74
CA THR A 22 -8.31 13.68 24.61
C THR A 22 -8.76 13.67 23.15
N LEU A 23 -7.94 14.21 22.24
CA LEU A 23 -8.26 14.27 20.82
C LEU A 23 -8.39 12.87 20.20
N ILE A 24 -7.47 11.96 20.54
CA ILE A 24 -7.49 10.59 20.03
C ILE A 24 -8.70 9.82 20.57
N GLN A 25 -9.03 9.97 21.86
CA GLN A 25 -10.22 9.33 22.45
C GLN A 25 -11.51 9.79 21.76
N GLN A 26 -11.66 11.10 21.51
CA GLN A 26 -12.80 11.66 20.79
C GLN A 26 -12.89 11.14 19.34
N ALA A 27 -11.76 11.02 18.65
CA ALA A 27 -11.75 10.49 17.28
C ALA A 27 -12.08 8.99 17.26
N ALA A 28 -11.55 8.21 18.20
CA ALA A 28 -11.85 6.79 18.33
C ALA A 28 -13.34 6.56 18.61
N SER A 29 -13.94 7.33 19.52
CA SER A 29 -15.37 7.20 19.87
C SER A 29 -16.31 7.54 18.71
N GLN A 30 -15.93 8.46 17.82
CA GLN A 30 -16.72 8.78 16.62
C GLN A 30 -16.65 7.71 15.53
N THR A 31 -15.73 6.74 15.65
CA THR A 31 -15.55 5.67 14.66
C THR A 31 -15.96 4.29 15.20
N ASP A 32 -16.57 4.23 16.38
CA ASP A 32 -16.91 2.99 17.10
C ASP A 32 -15.72 2.04 17.27
N ARG A 33 -14.51 2.59 17.44
CA ARG A 33 -13.26 1.83 17.60
C ARG A 33 -12.65 2.05 18.97
N SER A 34 -11.93 1.04 19.45
CA SER A 34 -11.04 1.24 20.60
C SER A 34 -9.92 2.22 20.24
N VAL A 35 -9.40 2.94 21.24
CA VAL A 35 -8.25 3.87 21.07
C VAL A 35 -7.05 3.16 20.43
N SER A 36 -6.71 1.96 20.90
CA SER A 36 -5.59 1.18 20.36
C SER A 36 -5.80 0.80 18.90
N GLU A 37 -7.02 0.41 18.51
CA GLU A 37 -7.35 0.09 17.12
C GLU A 37 -7.31 1.33 16.23
N PHE A 38 -7.85 2.46 16.71
CA PHE A 38 -7.80 3.72 16.00
C PHE A 38 -6.36 4.16 15.72
N ILE A 39 -5.50 4.14 16.76
CA ILE A 39 -4.09 4.51 16.64
C ILE A 39 -3.36 3.57 15.67
N LEU A 40 -3.49 2.25 15.84
CA LEU A 40 -2.82 1.30 14.96
C LEU A 40 -3.27 1.47 13.51
N SER A 41 -4.58 1.61 13.28
CA SER A 41 -5.10 1.82 11.92
C SER A 41 -4.60 3.12 11.30
N ALA A 42 -4.59 4.23 12.05
CA ALA A 42 -4.09 5.51 11.56
C ALA A 42 -2.59 5.46 11.24
N ALA A 43 -1.78 4.89 12.15
CA ALA A 43 -0.34 4.74 11.97
C ALA A 43 -0.01 3.83 10.78
N THR A 44 -0.71 2.71 10.61
CA THR A 44 -0.52 1.81 9.48
C THR A 44 -0.84 2.50 8.15
N ARG A 45 -1.99 3.17 8.04
CA ARG A 45 -2.35 3.89 6.80
C ARG A 45 -1.30 4.95 6.44
N GLU A 46 -0.81 5.69 7.43
CA GLU A 46 0.20 6.72 7.18
C GLU A 46 1.55 6.11 6.77
N ALA A 47 1.96 5.00 7.41
CA ALA A 47 3.15 4.26 7.01
C ALA A 47 3.03 3.73 5.57
N GLU A 48 1.88 3.14 5.21
CA GLU A 48 1.59 2.69 3.84
C GLU A 48 1.66 3.84 2.84
N ARG A 49 1.09 5.01 3.17
CA ARG A 49 1.14 6.20 2.31
C ARG A 49 2.58 6.67 2.07
N ILE A 50 3.38 6.79 3.13
CA ILE A 50 4.78 7.18 3.05
C ILE A 50 5.58 6.19 2.21
N LEU A 51 5.33 4.89 2.37
CA LEU A 51 6.00 3.84 1.61
C LEU A 51 5.56 3.83 0.14
N ALA A 52 4.29 4.08 -0.16
CA ALA A 52 3.77 4.18 -1.52
C ALA A 52 4.29 5.44 -2.24
N ASP A 53 4.46 6.55 -1.52
CA ASP A 53 5.04 7.78 -2.05
C ASP A 53 6.56 7.66 -2.29
N ARG A 54 7.20 6.56 -1.88
CA ARG A 54 8.63 6.35 -2.03
C ARG A 54 9.00 6.13 -3.50
N ARG A 55 9.69 7.13 -4.07
CA ARG A 55 10.16 7.11 -5.47
C ARG A 55 11.52 6.45 -5.68
N TRP A 56 12.28 6.23 -4.62
CA TRP A 56 13.66 5.72 -4.70
C TRP A 56 13.79 4.41 -3.91
N PHE A 57 14.16 3.35 -4.63
CA PHE A 57 14.47 2.03 -4.08
C PHE A 57 15.99 1.87 -4.06
N SER A 58 16.53 1.56 -2.89
CA SER A 58 17.93 1.15 -2.77
C SER A 58 17.96 -0.37 -2.77
N VAL A 59 18.65 -0.94 -3.74
CA VAL A 59 18.83 -2.39 -3.90
C VAL A 59 20.32 -2.74 -3.84
N THR A 60 20.64 -3.97 -3.44
CA THR A 60 22.01 -4.49 -3.58
C THR A 60 22.31 -4.78 -5.06
N SER A 61 23.59 -4.95 -5.42
CA SER A 61 23.96 -5.31 -6.79
C SER A 61 23.34 -6.65 -7.24
N GLU A 62 23.27 -7.64 -6.33
CA GLU A 62 22.62 -8.92 -6.60
C GLU A 62 21.11 -8.77 -6.86
N GLN A 63 20.44 -7.90 -6.10
CA GLN A 63 19.03 -7.59 -6.34
C GLN A 63 18.82 -6.87 -7.66
N LEU A 64 19.74 -5.99 -8.05
CA LEU A 64 19.68 -5.30 -9.33
C LEU A 64 19.82 -6.29 -10.49
N GLU A 65 20.81 -7.18 -10.47
CA GLU A 65 20.98 -8.22 -11.50
C GLU A 65 19.74 -9.12 -11.60
N ALA A 66 19.14 -9.51 -10.47
CA ALA A 66 17.91 -10.30 -10.45
C ALA A 66 16.73 -9.54 -11.07
N ILE A 67 16.63 -8.23 -10.84
CA ILE A 67 15.59 -7.38 -11.45
C ILE A 67 15.81 -7.29 -12.96
N GLU A 68 17.04 -7.02 -13.41
CA GLU A 68 17.38 -6.93 -14.83
C GLU A 68 17.08 -8.23 -15.56
N ALA A 69 17.45 -9.39 -14.98
CA ALA A 69 17.15 -10.69 -15.56
C ALA A 69 15.64 -10.95 -15.72
N VAL A 70 14.82 -10.47 -14.79
CA VAL A 70 13.35 -10.56 -14.89
C VAL A 70 12.80 -9.61 -15.95
N LEU A 71 13.37 -8.42 -16.10
CA LEU A 71 12.94 -7.45 -17.10
C LEU A 71 13.31 -7.89 -18.52
N ASP A 72 14.44 -8.58 -18.69
CA ASP A 72 14.91 -9.12 -19.97
C ASP A 72 14.23 -10.47 -20.32
N ALA A 73 13.59 -11.12 -19.35
CA ALA A 73 12.89 -12.37 -19.60
C ALA A 73 11.71 -12.15 -20.55
N PRO A 74 11.48 -13.06 -21.52
CA PRO A 74 10.32 -12.97 -22.39
C PRO A 74 9.04 -13.06 -21.56
N LEU A 75 8.05 -12.24 -21.91
CA LEU A 75 6.73 -12.32 -21.28
C LEU A 75 6.12 -13.70 -21.57
N GLU A 76 5.93 -14.49 -20.51
CA GLU A 76 5.07 -15.68 -20.59
C GLU A 76 3.60 -15.28 -20.83
N GLU A 77 2.74 -16.28 -21.05
CA GLU A 77 1.35 -16.15 -21.49
C GLU A 77 0.62 -14.88 -21.02
N THR A 78 0.44 -13.93 -21.94
CA THR A 78 -0.17 -12.62 -21.69
C THR A 78 -1.70 -12.61 -21.82
N SER A 79 -2.35 -13.78 -21.93
CA SER A 79 -3.79 -13.92 -22.17
C SER A 79 -4.64 -13.19 -21.12
N ARG A 80 -4.23 -13.23 -19.86
CA ARG A 80 -4.90 -12.50 -18.76
C ARG A 80 -4.77 -10.98 -18.87
N LEU A 81 -3.63 -10.48 -19.38
CA LEU A 81 -3.42 -9.05 -19.60
C LEU A 81 -4.28 -8.57 -20.78
N ALA A 82 -4.37 -9.35 -21.86
CA ALA A 82 -5.28 -9.07 -22.97
C ALA A 82 -6.74 -8.99 -22.50
N HIS A 83 -7.20 -9.98 -21.73
CA HIS A 83 -8.53 -9.95 -21.14
C HIS A 83 -8.77 -8.76 -20.19
N LEU A 84 -7.75 -8.35 -19.43
CA LEU A 84 -7.84 -7.17 -18.57
C LEU A 84 -7.97 -5.89 -19.40
N TRP A 85 -7.23 -5.79 -20.50
CA TRP A 85 -7.25 -4.65 -21.41
C TRP A 85 -8.60 -4.50 -22.13
N ASP A 86 -9.25 -5.62 -22.47
CA ASP A 86 -10.56 -5.62 -23.13
C ASP A 86 -11.74 -5.28 -22.19
N ARG A 87 -11.52 -5.27 -20.87
CA ARG A 87 -12.59 -4.94 -19.92
C ARG A 87 -12.95 -3.46 -19.99
N PRO A 88 -14.24 -3.11 -19.89
CA PRO A 88 -14.65 -1.71 -19.78
C PRO A 88 -14.02 -1.09 -18.54
N SER A 89 -13.14 -0.12 -18.78
CA SER A 89 -12.46 0.64 -17.73
C SER A 89 -13.40 1.72 -17.18
N PRO A 90 -13.46 1.92 -15.85
CA PRO A 90 -14.22 3.00 -15.23
C PRO A 90 -13.65 4.39 -15.55
N PHE A 91 -12.44 4.46 -16.14
CA PHE A 91 -11.75 5.69 -16.53
C PHE A 91 -11.70 5.88 -18.07
N GLY A 92 -12.36 5.02 -18.84
CA GLY A 92 -12.34 5.02 -20.32
C GLY A 92 -11.47 3.91 -20.91
N THR A 93 -11.87 3.39 -22.08
CA THR A 93 -11.35 2.15 -22.71
C THR A 93 -9.92 2.24 -23.25
N ARG A 94 -9.30 3.42 -23.31
CA ARG A 94 -7.96 3.59 -23.90
C ARG A 94 -7.11 4.55 -23.07
N ILE A 95 -6.00 4.07 -22.53
CA ILE A 95 -4.86 4.91 -22.15
C ILE A 95 -4.11 5.16 -23.45
N ASN A 96 -4.36 6.29 -24.11
CA ASN A 96 -3.50 6.74 -25.20
C ASN A 96 -2.21 7.22 -24.55
N LEU A 97 -1.16 6.41 -24.64
CA LEU A 97 0.20 6.88 -24.43
C LEU A 97 0.55 7.63 -25.70
N ASP A 98 0.45 8.96 -25.67
CA ASP A 98 0.91 9.79 -26.78
C ASP A 98 2.41 9.51 -26.95
N ASP A 99 2.75 8.98 -28.12
CA ASP A 99 4.11 8.61 -28.53
C ASP A 99 4.87 9.90 -28.88
N GLU A 100 5.18 10.71 -27.87
CA GLU A 100 6.04 11.89 -28.03
C GLU A 100 7.48 11.41 -28.22
N SER A 101 7.92 11.50 -29.49
CA SER A 101 9.25 11.17 -30.02
C SER A 101 10.35 12.13 -29.56
#